data_AF-A0A8T5RWE6-F1
#
_entry.id   AF-A0A8T5RWE6-F1
#
_cell.length_a   1.000
_cell.length_b   1.000
_cell.length_c   1.000
_cell.angle_alpha   90.00
_cell.angle_beta   90.00
_cell.angle_gamma   90.00
#
_symmetry.space_group_name_H-M   'P 1'
#
loop_
_entity.id
_entity.type
_entity.pdbx_description
1 polymer ?
#
loop_
_entity_poly.entity_id
_entity_poly.type
_entity_poly.pdbx_seq_one_letter_code
_entity_poly.pdbx_strand_id
1 'polypeptide(L)' 'MLKDAQLHPENYSNLLVRITGYKAYFNAIGKELQDEIIARESHSM' A
#
# COMPACT_ATOMS: atom_id res chain seq x y z
N MET A 1 -7.75 -6.02 3.34
CA MET A 1 -7.81 -4.83 2.46
C MET A 1 -6.51 -4.64 1.68
N LEU A 2 -5.35 -4.46 2.30
CA LEU A 2 -4.12 -4.14 1.53
C LEU A 2 -3.56 -5.30 0.69
N LYS A 3 -3.69 -6.56 1.13
CA LYS A 3 -3.39 -7.73 0.28
C LYS A 3 -4.30 -7.85 -0.94
N ASP A 4 -5.55 -7.40 -0.82
CA ASP A 4 -6.51 -7.37 -1.93
C ASP A 4 -6.12 -6.28 -2.94
N ALA A 5 -5.61 -5.14 -2.46
CA ALA A 5 -5.04 -4.09 -3.29
C ALA A 5 -3.76 -4.51 -4.06
N GLN A 6 -3.00 -5.50 -3.56
CA GLN A 6 -1.90 -6.10 -4.33
C GLN A 6 -2.40 -6.98 -5.46
N LEU A 7 -3.49 -7.72 -5.24
CA LEU A 7 -4.08 -8.64 -6.23
C LEU A 7 -4.88 -7.90 -7.30
N HIS A 8 -5.56 -6.82 -6.92
CA HIS A 8 -6.42 -6.01 -7.79
C HIS A 8 -6.03 -4.52 -7.76
N PRO A 9 -4.83 -4.13 -8.23
CA PRO A 9 -4.38 -2.74 -8.19
C PRO A 9 -5.31 -1.78 -8.95
N GLU A 10 -6.08 -2.27 -9.93
CA GLU A 10 -7.09 -1.52 -10.68
C GLU A 10 -8.22 -0.98 -9.78
N ASN A 11 -8.71 -1.79 -8.84
CA ASN A 11 -9.77 -1.43 -7.90
C ASN A 11 -9.28 -0.44 -6.84
N TYR A 12 -7.97 -0.43 -6.60
CA TYR A 12 -7.32 0.40 -5.59
C TYR A 12 -6.39 1.45 -6.23
N SER A 13 -6.71 1.87 -7.46
CA SER A 13 -5.92 2.85 -8.20
C SER A 13 -5.78 4.20 -7.49
N ASN A 14 -6.75 4.53 -6.64
CA ASN A 14 -6.79 5.76 -5.84
C ASN A 14 -6.32 5.54 -4.39
N LEU A 15 -5.73 4.39 -4.08
CA LEU A 15 -5.27 4.07 -2.73
C LEU A 15 -3.98 4.83 -2.43
N LEU A 16 -4.11 5.92 -1.67
CA LEU A 16 -2.99 6.72 -1.20
C LEU A 16 -2.49 6.21 0.15
N VAL A 17 -1.22 5.83 0.18
CA VAL A 17 -0.53 5.34 1.37
C VAL A 17 0.50 6.35 1.83
N ARG A 18 0.62 6.50 3.16
CA ARG A 18 1.60 7.40 3.77
C ARG A 18 2.88 6.62 4.06
N ILE A 19 3.95 7.02 3.41
CA ILE A 19 5.32 6.58 3.67
C ILE A 19 5.99 7.64 4.53
N THR A 20 7.06 7.29 5.25
CA THR A 20 7.85 8.23 6.04
C THR A 20 8.41 9.36 5.16
N GLY A 21 7.73 10.50 5.16
CA GLY A 21 8.13 11.72 4.46
C GLY A 21 7.25 12.12 3.28
N TYR A 22 6.41 11.22 2.72
CA TYR A 22 5.56 11.54 1.57
C TYR A 22 4.37 10.59 1.43
N LYS A 23 3.38 10.99 0.65
CA LYS A 23 2.26 10.12 0.26
C LYS A 23 2.48 9.65 -1.17
N ALA A 24 2.21 8.38 -1.44
CA ALA A 24 2.29 7.80 -2.78
C ALA A 24 1.10 6.89 -3.03
N TYR A 25 0.82 6.61 -4.29
CA TYR A 25 -0.19 5.62 -4.66
C TYR A 25 0.35 4.21 -4.43
N PHE A 26 -0.44 3.35 -3.81
CA PHE A 26 -0.06 1.98 -3.48
C PHE A 26 0.20 1.14 -4.75
N ASN A 27 -0.55 1.36 -5.81
CA ASN A 27 -0.34 0.70 -7.10
C ASN A 27 0.89 1.22 -7.87
N ALA A 28 1.42 2.39 -7.50
CA ALA A 28 2.56 3.04 -8.17
C ALA A 28 3.91 2.69 -7.51
N ILE A 29 3.89 2.00 -6.38
CA ILE A 29 5.09 1.56 -5.66
C ILE A 29 5.34 0.07 -5.88
N GLY A 30 6.60 -0.36 -5.79
CA GLY A 30 7.01 -1.75 -5.98
C GLY A 30 6.49 -2.69 -4.88
N LYS A 31 6.48 -3.99 -5.18
CA LYS A 31 5.93 -5.03 -4.29
C LYS A 31 6.57 -5.04 -2.89
N GLU A 32 7.88 -4.82 -2.79
CA GLU A 32 8.58 -4.74 -1.50
C GLU A 32 8.02 -3.62 -0.62
N LEU A 33 7.80 -2.44 -1.20
CA LEU A 33 7.26 -1.28 -0.49
C LEU A 33 5.80 -1.50 -0.10
N GLN A 34 5.01 -2.16 -0.96
CA GLN A 34 3.64 -2.55 -0.65
C GLN A 34 3.60 -3.52 0.55
N ASP A 35 4.46 -4.54 0.56
CA ASP A 35 4.58 -5.49 1.67
C ASP A 35 5.01 -4.80 2.98
N GLU A 36 5.95 -3.86 2.93
CA GLU A 36 6.33 -3.04 4.11
C GLU A 36 5.14 -2.23 4.66
N ILE A 37 4.33 -1.63 3.79
CA ILE A 37 3.16 -0.85 4.20
C ILE A 37 2.09 -1.76 4.80
N ILE A 38 1.85 -2.93 4.21
CA ILE A 38 0.95 -3.95 4.76
C ILE A 38 1.40 -4.37 6.16
N ALA A 39 2.69 -4.63 6.33
CA ALA A 39 3.27 -5.03 7.60
C ALA A 39 3.14 -3.93 8.67
N ARG A 40 3.40 -2.67 8.29
CA ARG A 40 3.23 -1.51 9.17
C ARG A 40 1.78 -1.28 9.59
N GLU A 41 0.85 -1.28 8.64
CA GLU A 41 -0.58 -1.10 8.92
C GLU A 41 -1.12 -2.23 9.80
N SER A 42 -0.65 -3.46 9.61
CA SER A 42 -1.01 -4.60 10.46
C SER A 42 -0.42 -4.51 11.88
N HIS A 43 0.68 -3.77 12.06
CA HIS A 43 1.31 -3.55 13.36
C HIS A 43 0.68 -2.37 14.12
N SER A 44 0.02 -1.46 13.41
CA SER A 44 -0.56 -0.25 13.98
C SER A 44 -2.01 -0.45 14.49
N MET A 45 -2.54 -1.68 14.42
CA MET A 45 -3.83 -2.10 14.97
C MET A 45 -3.69 -2.83 16.30
#